data_AF-A0A9X8VDI2-F1
#
_entry.id   AF-A0A9X8VDI2-F1
#
_cell.length_a   1.000
_cell.length_b   1.000
_cell.length_c   1.000
_cell.angle_alpha   90.00
_cell.angle_beta   90.00
_cell.angle_gamma   90.00
#
_symmetry.space_group_name_H-M   'P 1'
#
loop_
_entity.id
_entity.type
_entity.pdbx_description
1 polymer ?
#
loop_
_entity_poly.entity_id
_entity_poly.type
_entity_poly.pdbx_seq_one_letter_code
_entity_poly.pdbx_strand_id
1 'polypeptide(L)'
;MFGLLTFSAWSAVNTGTSTIDFESITGGGTCAVSADSPVVLGDKNGIDPTPALDKDWVGLGKTTFKINLTGCVGLGGATTAPKITLSGTTVSGKSATANDSLFSTGTNATGFGVIIYNTDNPGAGNTNIATSSGGTIPIPGYGLGTALNGDTSVTLMAAVGCGTAVDCKGE
;
A
#
# COMPACT_ATOMS: atom_id res chain seq x y z
N MET A 1 15.78 13.66 4.46
CA MET A 1 14.56 14.32 3.94
C MET A 1 13.79 13.24 3.19
N PHE A 2 12.61 12.87 3.68
CA PHE A 2 11.85 11.69 3.23
C PHE A 2 10.89 12.05 2.10
N GLY A 3 10.80 11.20 1.08
CA GLY A 3 9.79 11.29 0.04
C GLY A 3 8.43 10.84 0.57
N LEU A 4 7.40 11.61 0.26
CA LEU A 4 6.01 11.33 0.57
C LEU A 4 5.29 11.00 -0.75
N LEU A 5 4.69 9.82 -0.84
CA LEU A 5 3.79 9.45 -1.92
C LEU A 5 2.35 9.63 -1.42
N THR A 6 1.60 10.57 -1.97
CA THR A 6 0.17 10.72 -1.65
C THR A 6 -0.67 10.05 -2.73
N PHE A 7 -1.67 9.28 -2.36
CA PHE A 7 -2.55 8.55 -3.28
C PHE A 7 -4.02 8.62 -2.86
N SER A 8 -4.88 8.42 -3.85
CA SER A 8 -6.30 8.22 -3.67
C SER A 8 -6.69 6.87 -4.31
N ALA A 9 -7.22 5.95 -3.50
CA ALA A 9 -7.62 4.59 -3.92
C ALA A 9 -9.15 4.49 -4.11
N TRP A 10 -9.65 4.35 -5.33
CA TRP A 10 -11.09 4.24 -5.57
C TRP A 10 -11.64 2.84 -5.31
N SER A 11 -12.60 2.73 -4.36
CA SER A 11 -13.48 1.56 -4.28
C SER A 11 -14.71 1.83 -5.15
N ALA A 12 -14.74 1.27 -6.36
CA ALA A 12 -15.97 1.26 -7.13
C ALA A 12 -16.96 0.29 -6.47
N VAL A 13 -18.17 0.78 -6.24
CA VAL A 13 -19.39 -0.01 -5.98
C VAL A 13 -19.39 -1.24 -6.88
N ASN A 14 -19.59 -2.44 -6.30
CA ASN A 14 -19.82 -3.78 -6.90
C ASN A 14 -20.08 -3.92 -8.42
N THR A 15 -19.23 -3.33 -9.27
CA THR A 15 -19.16 -3.43 -10.73
C THR A 15 -17.75 -3.06 -11.19
N GLY A 16 -16.85 -4.04 -11.22
CA GLY A 16 -15.96 -4.18 -12.38
C GLY A 16 -14.48 -3.80 -12.29
N THR A 17 -13.97 -3.15 -11.23
CA THR A 17 -12.52 -3.04 -10.85
C THR A 17 -12.32 -1.93 -9.81
N SER A 18 -11.30 -2.03 -8.94
CA SER A 18 -10.79 -0.91 -8.14
C SER A 18 -9.49 -0.36 -8.75
N THR A 19 -9.25 0.95 -8.66
CA THR A 19 -8.01 1.58 -9.18
C THR A 19 -7.24 2.29 -8.08
N ILE A 20 -5.92 2.26 -8.18
CA ILE A 20 -5.01 3.09 -7.38
C ILE A 20 -4.36 4.10 -8.32
N ASP A 21 -4.55 5.38 -8.01
CA ASP A 21 -3.94 6.50 -8.70
C ASP A 21 -2.98 7.22 -7.74
N PHE A 22 -1.75 7.46 -8.23
CA PHE A 22 -0.75 8.20 -7.48
C PHE A 22 -0.82 9.68 -7.86
N GLU A 23 -1.31 10.51 -6.93
CA GLU A 23 -1.54 11.94 -7.16
C GLU A 23 -0.25 12.76 -7.07
N SER A 24 0.63 12.40 -6.14
CA SER A 24 1.94 13.03 -6.03
C SER A 24 3.02 12.04 -5.66
N ILE A 25 4.15 12.18 -6.35
CA ILE A 25 5.30 11.30 -6.20
C ILE A 25 6.53 12.17 -5.94
N THR A 26 7.02 12.13 -4.70
CA THR A 26 8.20 12.90 -4.31
C THR A 26 9.35 11.99 -3.90
N GLY A 27 10.54 12.31 -4.39
CA GLY A 27 11.77 11.66 -3.95
C GLY A 27 12.33 12.29 -2.69
N GLY A 28 12.90 11.47 -1.81
CA GLY A 28 13.78 11.95 -0.74
C GLY A 28 15.18 12.20 -1.29
N GLY A 29 15.77 13.37 -1.01
CA GLY A 29 17.08 13.73 -1.54
C GLY A 29 17.02 14.08 -3.03
N THR A 30 17.84 13.42 -3.86
CA THR A 30 17.94 13.69 -5.32
C THR A 30 17.24 12.63 -6.19
N CYS A 31 16.56 11.64 -5.61
CA CYS A 31 15.90 10.59 -6.36
C CYS A 31 14.74 11.15 -7.20
N ALA A 32 14.68 10.79 -8.48
CA ALA A 32 13.43 10.81 -9.22
C ALA A 32 12.66 9.52 -8.89
N VAL A 33 11.34 9.63 -8.75
CA VAL A 33 10.47 8.52 -8.37
C VAL A 33 9.36 8.42 -9.42
N SER A 34 9.00 7.21 -9.80
CA SER A 34 7.82 6.92 -10.61
C SER A 34 7.15 5.64 -10.14
N ALA A 35 5.88 5.49 -10.47
CA ALA A 35 5.06 4.33 -10.11
C ALA A 35 4.32 3.83 -11.36
N ASP A 36 4.09 2.53 -11.45
CA ASP A 36 3.11 2.00 -12.40
C ASP A 36 1.72 2.52 -11.96
N SER A 37 1.07 3.31 -12.82
CA SER A 37 -0.23 3.94 -12.53
C SER A 37 -1.05 4.07 -13.82
N PRO A 38 -2.38 3.82 -13.79
CA PRO A 38 -3.14 3.30 -12.66
C PRO A 38 -2.86 1.83 -12.37
N VAL A 39 -2.95 1.42 -11.10
CA VAL A 39 -2.95 0.00 -10.73
C VAL A 39 -4.39 -0.49 -10.67
N VAL A 40 -4.73 -1.47 -11.50
CA VAL A 40 -6.07 -2.05 -11.60
C VAL A 40 -6.15 -3.32 -10.75
N LEU A 41 -7.16 -3.38 -9.87
CA LEU A 41 -7.45 -4.50 -8.98
C LEU A 41 -8.75 -5.20 -9.41
N GLY A 42 -8.69 -6.52 -9.51
CA GLY A 42 -9.82 -7.34 -9.95
C GLY A 42 -10.05 -7.29 -11.46
N ASP A 43 -11.22 -7.76 -11.89
CA ASP A 43 -11.63 -7.76 -13.29
C ASP A 43 -13.06 -7.23 -13.47
N LYS A 44 -13.54 -7.20 -14.72
CA LYS A 44 -14.88 -6.74 -15.09
C LYS A 44 -16.03 -7.47 -14.37
N ASN A 45 -15.78 -8.65 -13.82
CA ASN A 45 -16.74 -9.46 -13.09
C ASN A 45 -16.72 -9.14 -11.57
N GLY A 46 -15.81 -8.29 -11.12
CA GLY A 46 -15.65 -7.90 -9.72
C GLY A 46 -14.64 -8.78 -8.98
N ILE A 47 -14.63 -8.64 -7.65
CA ILE A 47 -13.79 -9.43 -6.74
C ILE A 47 -14.75 -10.18 -5.81
N ASP A 48 -14.67 -11.51 -5.80
CA ASP A 48 -15.43 -12.34 -4.87
C ASP A 48 -14.91 -12.12 -3.42
N PRO A 49 -15.73 -11.61 -2.50
CA PRO A 49 -15.32 -11.37 -1.12
C PRO A 49 -15.32 -12.64 -0.25
N THR A 50 -15.97 -13.73 -0.69
CA THR A 50 -16.17 -14.96 0.07
C THR A 50 -14.88 -15.53 0.69
N PRO A 51 -13.72 -15.52 0.00
CA PRO A 51 -12.50 -16.07 0.57
C PRO A 51 -11.98 -15.30 1.79
N ALA A 52 -12.36 -14.01 1.95
CA ALA A 52 -11.90 -13.14 3.02
C ALA A 52 -12.82 -13.13 4.25
N LEU A 53 -14.04 -13.67 4.13
CA LEU A 53 -14.99 -13.69 5.24
C LEU A 53 -14.42 -14.47 6.44
N ASP A 54 -14.57 -13.87 7.62
CA ASP A 54 -14.10 -14.42 8.91
C ASP A 54 -12.60 -14.75 8.97
N LYS A 55 -11.78 -14.16 8.09
CA LYS A 55 -10.33 -14.39 8.05
C LYS A 55 -9.54 -13.11 8.21
N ASP A 56 -8.39 -13.24 8.84
CA ASP A 56 -7.43 -12.16 9.01
C ASP A 56 -6.65 -11.89 7.71
N TRP A 57 -6.69 -10.64 7.27
CA TRP A 57 -5.81 -10.04 6.27
C TRP A 57 -5.72 -10.76 4.93
N VAL A 58 -6.84 -11.31 4.46
CA VAL A 58 -6.93 -11.89 3.12
C VAL A 58 -6.91 -10.78 2.07
N GLY A 59 -5.88 -10.79 1.22
CA GLY A 59 -5.79 -9.95 0.03
C GLY A 59 -6.43 -10.61 -1.20
N LEU A 60 -7.51 -10.03 -1.69
CA LEU A 60 -8.26 -10.46 -2.87
C LEU A 60 -7.84 -9.65 -4.11
N GLY A 61 -7.95 -10.24 -5.30
CA GLY A 61 -7.66 -9.54 -6.57
C GLY A 61 -6.25 -8.95 -6.61
N LYS A 62 -5.25 -9.72 -6.15
CA LYS A 62 -3.86 -9.28 -5.99
C LYS A 62 -3.26 -8.81 -7.32
N THR A 63 -2.69 -7.61 -7.33
CA THR A 63 -1.96 -7.06 -8.48
C THR A 63 -0.60 -6.57 -8.02
N THR A 64 0.45 -6.96 -8.74
CA THR A 64 1.81 -6.45 -8.54
C THR A 64 2.03 -5.17 -9.35
N PHE A 65 2.75 -4.22 -8.77
CA PHE A 65 3.16 -2.98 -9.44
C PHE A 65 4.53 -2.55 -8.94
N LYS A 66 5.21 -1.66 -9.66
CA LYS A 66 6.55 -1.20 -9.31
C LYS A 66 6.58 0.27 -8.93
N ILE A 67 7.43 0.56 -7.95
CA ILE A 67 7.95 1.90 -7.68
C ILE A 67 9.39 1.95 -8.16
N ASN A 68 9.68 2.81 -9.14
CA ASN A 68 11.02 2.99 -9.67
C ASN A 68 11.66 4.23 -9.05
N LEU A 69 12.90 4.07 -8.60
CA LEU A 69 13.73 5.12 -8.03
C LEU A 69 14.95 5.26 -8.94
N THR A 70 15.15 6.45 -9.51
CA THR A 70 16.20 6.69 -10.50
C THR A 70 17.06 7.89 -10.11
N GLY A 71 18.35 7.82 -10.38
CA GLY A 71 19.31 8.90 -10.11
C GLY A 71 19.46 9.20 -8.61
N CYS A 72 19.25 8.20 -7.75
CA CYS A 72 19.35 8.41 -6.31
C CYS A 72 20.79 8.68 -5.88
N VAL A 73 20.95 9.72 -5.06
CA VAL A 73 22.19 10.02 -4.33
C VAL A 73 21.82 10.22 -2.86
N GLY A 74 21.88 9.13 -2.11
CA GLY A 74 21.54 9.09 -0.70
C GLY A 74 22.73 9.40 0.20
N LEU A 75 22.44 9.87 1.41
CA LEU A 75 23.41 9.92 2.50
C LEU A 75 23.03 8.86 3.54
N GLY A 76 23.97 7.98 3.86
CA GLY A 76 23.78 6.98 4.89
C GLY A 76 23.79 7.65 6.27
N GLY A 77 22.76 7.39 7.08
CA GLY A 77 22.69 7.82 8.47
C GLY A 77 22.59 6.61 9.38
N ALA A 78 23.38 6.55 10.45
CA ALA A 78 23.49 5.39 11.33
C ALA A 78 22.15 4.89 11.89
N THR A 79 21.16 5.79 12.02
CA THR A 79 19.82 5.51 12.55
C THR A 79 18.70 5.57 11.49
N THR A 80 19.05 5.74 10.22
CA THR A 80 18.08 5.90 9.13
C THR A 80 18.30 4.87 8.04
N ALA A 81 17.20 4.43 7.42
CA ALA A 81 17.20 3.59 6.23
C ALA A 81 16.30 4.20 5.14
N PRO A 82 16.64 4.02 3.85
CA PRO A 82 15.74 4.29 2.73
C PRO A 82 14.43 3.50 2.85
N LYS A 83 13.30 4.18 2.65
CA LYS A 83 11.96 3.62 2.82
C LYS A 83 10.95 4.33 1.95
N ILE A 84 9.88 3.62 1.58
CA ILE A 84 8.75 4.14 0.82
C ILE A 84 7.63 4.44 1.80
N THR A 85 7.18 5.69 1.86
CA THR A 85 5.99 6.09 2.61
C THR A 85 4.86 6.31 1.65
N LEU A 86 3.70 5.69 1.92
CA LEU A 86 2.48 5.93 1.16
C LEU A 86 1.44 6.54 2.10
N SER A 87 0.75 7.58 1.65
CA SER A 87 -0.31 8.25 2.40
C SER A 87 -1.57 8.41 1.55
N GLY A 88 -2.73 8.26 2.18
CA GLY A 88 -4.02 8.37 1.53
C GLY A 88 -5.13 8.31 2.55
N THR A 89 -6.36 8.52 2.11
CA THR A 89 -7.54 8.30 2.95
C THR A 89 -7.69 6.81 3.24
N THR A 90 -8.05 6.49 4.48
CA THR A 90 -8.30 5.12 4.92
C THR A 90 -9.76 4.90 5.29
N VAL A 91 -10.13 3.63 5.38
CA VAL A 91 -11.43 3.21 5.89
C VAL A 91 -11.61 3.67 7.34
N SER A 92 -12.87 3.81 7.75
CA SER A 92 -13.24 4.08 9.14
C SER A 92 -14.24 3.04 9.64
N GLY A 93 -14.44 2.98 10.96
CA GLY A 93 -15.41 2.06 11.57
C GLY A 93 -14.92 0.62 11.75
N LYS A 94 -13.64 0.34 11.51
CA LYS A 94 -13.00 -0.96 11.77
C LYS A 94 -12.05 -0.90 12.96
N SER A 95 -11.35 -2.01 13.22
CA SER A 95 -10.21 -2.06 14.14
C SER A 95 -9.17 -0.97 13.81
N ALA A 96 -8.43 -0.52 14.82
CA ALA A 96 -7.43 0.53 14.66
C ALA A 96 -6.38 0.19 13.59
N THR A 97 -5.93 -1.06 13.54
CA THR A 97 -4.95 -1.51 12.54
C THR A 97 -5.54 -1.55 11.13
N ALA A 98 -6.80 -1.97 10.98
CA ALA A 98 -7.48 -1.96 9.69
C ALA A 98 -7.70 -0.52 9.19
N ASN A 99 -8.16 0.39 10.05
CA ASN A 99 -8.31 1.81 9.73
C ASN A 99 -6.98 2.49 9.38
N ASP A 100 -5.84 1.94 9.81
CA ASP A 100 -4.51 2.50 9.50
C ASP A 100 -3.95 1.94 8.18
N SER A 101 -4.34 0.73 7.77
CA SER A 101 -3.69 0.01 6.65
C SER A 101 -4.57 -0.22 5.42
N LEU A 102 -5.88 0.03 5.52
CA LEU A 102 -6.84 -0.15 4.43
C LEU A 102 -7.21 1.21 3.85
N PHE A 103 -6.74 1.46 2.64
CA PHE A 103 -6.96 2.70 1.92
C PHE A 103 -8.26 2.68 1.12
N SER A 104 -8.93 3.82 1.03
CA SER A 104 -10.17 3.98 0.28
C SER A 104 -10.39 5.43 -0.09
N THR A 105 -11.21 5.70 -1.10
CA THR A 105 -11.72 7.04 -1.40
C THR A 105 -13.20 7.10 -1.14
N GLY A 106 -13.61 8.23 -0.57
CA GLY A 106 -15.00 8.50 -0.25
C GLY A 106 -15.56 7.60 0.84
N THR A 107 -16.89 7.51 0.88
CA THR A 107 -17.64 6.77 1.90
C THR A 107 -17.62 5.29 1.58
N ASN A 108 -16.88 4.52 2.37
CA ASN A 108 -16.74 3.08 2.19
C ASN A 108 -17.93 2.33 2.81
N ALA A 109 -18.94 2.00 1.99
CA ALA A 109 -20.16 1.35 2.44
C ALA A 109 -20.04 -0.18 2.65
N THR A 110 -18.97 -0.81 2.17
CA THR A 110 -18.84 -2.29 2.17
C THR A 110 -17.84 -2.83 3.18
N GLY A 111 -17.04 -1.96 3.81
CA GLY A 111 -16.01 -2.39 4.74
C GLY A 111 -14.83 -3.09 4.05
N PHE A 112 -14.55 -2.82 2.78
CA PHE A 112 -13.35 -3.32 2.09
C PHE A 112 -12.50 -2.16 1.62
N GLY A 113 -11.20 -2.19 1.94
CA GLY A 113 -10.23 -1.22 1.43
C GLY A 113 -9.12 -1.89 0.65
N VAL A 114 -8.21 -1.06 0.15
CA VAL A 114 -7.00 -1.50 -0.55
C VAL A 114 -5.86 -1.60 0.45
N ILE A 115 -5.19 -2.74 0.48
CA ILE A 115 -3.95 -2.94 1.21
C ILE A 115 -2.77 -2.96 0.24
N ILE A 116 -1.69 -2.28 0.58
CA ILE A 116 -0.45 -2.20 -0.21
C ILE A 116 0.70 -2.75 0.63
N TYR A 117 1.48 -3.69 0.07
CA TYR A 117 2.47 -4.46 0.83
C TYR A 117 3.56 -5.06 -0.06
N ASN A 118 4.70 -5.47 0.52
CA ASN A 118 5.80 -6.17 -0.18
C ASN A 118 6.19 -7.49 0.50
N THR A 119 5.19 -8.21 1.02
CA THR A 119 5.34 -9.47 1.76
C THR A 119 4.31 -10.50 1.29
N ASP A 120 4.53 -11.79 1.52
CA ASP A 120 3.54 -12.82 1.20
C ASP A 120 2.39 -12.89 2.21
N ASN A 121 2.62 -12.38 3.43
CA ASN A 121 1.65 -12.43 4.54
C ASN A 121 1.43 -11.03 5.13
N PRO A 122 0.56 -10.21 4.51
CA PRO A 122 0.17 -8.93 5.09
C PRO A 122 -0.63 -9.21 6.38
N GLY A 123 -0.25 -8.58 7.49
CA GLY A 123 -0.94 -8.67 8.76
C GLY A 123 -0.49 -7.60 9.74
N ALA A 124 -1.19 -7.49 10.87
CA ALA A 124 -0.91 -6.50 11.90
C ALA A 124 0.56 -6.55 12.38
N GLY A 125 1.18 -5.37 12.53
CA GLY A 125 2.56 -5.22 13.01
C GLY A 125 3.65 -5.50 11.97
N ASN A 126 3.29 -5.83 10.73
CA ASN A 126 4.25 -6.01 9.66
C ASN A 126 4.66 -4.66 9.06
N THR A 127 5.97 -4.35 9.08
CA THR A 127 6.53 -3.13 8.48
C THR A 127 6.50 -3.14 6.96
N ASN A 128 6.19 -4.28 6.34
CA ASN A 128 6.08 -4.46 4.90
C ASN A 128 4.69 -4.11 4.35
N ILE A 129 3.95 -3.25 5.07
CA ILE A 129 2.60 -2.81 4.73
C ILE A 129 2.55 -1.28 4.83
N ALA A 130 1.89 -0.65 3.86
CA ALA A 130 1.63 0.77 3.87
C ALA A 130 0.61 1.13 4.97
N THR A 131 0.87 2.19 5.73
CA THR A 131 -0.11 2.71 6.70
C THR A 131 -0.24 4.23 6.62
N SER A 132 -1.43 4.75 6.90
CA SER A 132 -1.72 6.19 6.82
C SER A 132 -1.08 6.99 7.97
N SER A 133 -0.79 6.35 9.10
CA SER A 133 0.03 6.88 10.20
C SER A 133 1.49 7.18 9.83
N GLY A 134 1.86 7.03 8.57
CA GLY A 134 3.22 7.23 8.07
C GLY A 134 4.08 5.98 8.18
N GLY A 135 3.46 4.80 8.26
CA GLY A 135 4.14 3.53 8.12
C GLY A 135 4.85 3.44 6.78
N THR A 136 5.96 2.72 6.79
CA THR A 136 6.91 2.76 5.69
C THR A 136 7.29 1.37 5.25
N ILE A 137 7.20 1.12 3.96
CA ILE A 137 7.68 -0.11 3.33
C ILE A 137 9.20 0.01 3.13
N PRO A 138 10.02 -0.89 3.72
CA PRO A 138 11.47 -0.88 3.52
C PRO A 138 11.82 -1.12 2.06
N ILE A 139 12.89 -0.47 1.57
CA ILE A 139 13.47 -0.80 0.26
C ILE A 139 14.34 -2.06 0.44
N PRO A 140 14.03 -3.18 -0.24
CA PRO A 140 14.79 -4.42 -0.08
C PRO A 140 16.29 -4.20 -0.32
N GLY A 141 17.12 -4.72 0.59
CA GLY A 141 18.58 -4.57 0.52
C GLY A 141 19.14 -3.31 1.18
N TYR A 142 18.30 -2.39 1.68
CA TYR A 142 18.73 -1.15 2.33
C TYR A 142 18.33 -1.12 3.81
N GLY A 143 19.30 -1.36 4.69
CA GLY A 143 19.15 -1.30 6.14
C GLY A 143 19.56 0.04 6.75
N LEU A 144 19.60 0.10 8.09
CA LEU A 144 20.11 1.26 8.82
C LEU A 144 21.57 1.54 8.43
N GLY A 145 21.93 2.83 8.29
CA GLY A 145 23.28 3.23 7.89
C GLY A 145 23.54 3.14 6.39
N THR A 146 22.64 2.54 5.61
CA THR A 146 22.82 2.40 4.17
C THR A 146 22.34 3.63 3.40
N ALA A 147 23.01 3.92 2.29
CA ALA A 147 22.62 4.96 1.35
C ALA A 147 22.02 4.30 0.10
N LEU A 148 20.91 4.84 -0.38
CA LEU A 148 20.38 4.48 -1.70
C LEU A 148 21.12 5.28 -2.77
N ASN A 149 21.98 4.61 -3.54
CA ASN A 149 22.75 5.20 -4.64
C ASN A 149 22.48 4.44 -5.93
N GLY A 150 22.16 5.17 -7.01
CA GLY A 150 21.82 4.61 -8.31
C GLY A 150 20.34 4.25 -8.46
N ASP A 151 20.04 3.45 -9.47
CA ASP A 151 18.67 3.11 -9.84
C ASP A 151 18.23 1.82 -9.13
N THR A 152 16.99 1.80 -8.64
CA THR A 152 16.37 0.61 -8.07
C THR A 152 14.88 0.57 -8.35
N SER A 153 14.29 -0.63 -8.30
CA SER A 153 12.87 -0.84 -8.47
C SER A 153 12.35 -1.70 -7.33
N VAL A 154 11.31 -1.21 -6.65
CA VAL A 154 10.65 -1.92 -5.56
C VAL A 154 9.34 -2.48 -6.08
N THR A 155 9.22 -3.80 -6.05
CA THR A 155 7.96 -4.48 -6.38
C THR A 155 7.06 -4.46 -5.16
N LEU A 156 5.87 -3.90 -5.34
CA LEU A 156 4.79 -3.89 -4.35
C LEU A 156 3.62 -4.73 -4.87
N MET A 157 2.76 -5.12 -3.95
CA MET A 157 1.51 -5.79 -4.22
C MET A 157 0.38 -4.95 -3.63
N ALA A 158 -0.70 -4.81 -4.38
CA ALA A 158 -1.95 -4.26 -3.92
C ALA A 158 -3.04 -5.34 -3.98
N ALA A 159 -3.96 -5.30 -3.02
CA ALA A 159 -5.09 -6.20 -2.97
C ALA A 159 -6.27 -5.54 -2.27
N VAL A 160 -7.48 -6.04 -2.49
CA VAL A 160 -8.67 -5.66 -1.72
C VAL A 160 -8.78 -6.54 -0.49
N GLY A 161 -9.03 -5.94 0.68
CA GLY A 161 -9.16 -6.67 1.95
C GLY A 161 -10.01 -5.93 2.96
N CYS A 162 -10.43 -6.63 4.02
CA CYS A 162 -11.35 -6.11 5.04
C CYS A 162 -10.70 -5.95 6.43
N GLY A 163 -9.45 -6.37 6.62
CA GLY A 163 -8.70 -6.20 7.86
C GLY A 163 -8.64 -7.51 8.66
N THR A 164 -8.94 -7.45 9.96
CA THR A 164 -8.99 -8.64 10.82
C THR A 164 -10.25 -9.47 10.57
N ALA A 165 -10.29 -10.71 11.06
CA ALA A 165 -11.46 -11.58 10.98
C ALA A 165 -12.73 -10.92 11.57
N VAL A 166 -12.57 -10.09 12.60
CA VAL A 166 -13.69 -9.32 13.19
C VAL A 166 -14.16 -8.22 12.24
N ASP A 167 -13.24 -7.58 11.52
CA ASP A 167 -13.56 -6.56 10.52
C ASP A 167 -14.14 -7.18 9.23
N CYS A 168 -13.93 -8.48 9.03
CA CYS A 168 -14.30 -9.26 7.85
C CYS A 168 -15.55 -10.14 8.05
N LYS A 169 -16.36 -9.89 9.08
CA LYS A 169 -17.61 -10.62 9.28
C LYS A 169 -18.58 -10.29 8.14
N GLY A 170 -19.10 -11.31 7.47
CA GLY A 170 -20.23 -11.12 6.55
C GLY A 170 -21.44 -10.62 7.34
N GLU A 171 -22.12 -9.60 6.85
CA GLU A 171 -23.46 -9.26 7.32
C GLU A 171 -24.49 -10.31 6.88
#